data_AF-A0A814EC20-F1
#
_entry.id   AF-A0A814EC20-F1
#
_cell.length_a   1.000
_cell.length_b   1.000
_cell.length_c   1.000
_cell.angle_alpha   90.00
_cell.angle_beta   90.00
_cell.angle_gamma   90.00
#
_symmetry.space_group_name_H-M   'P 1'
#
loop_
_entity.id
_entity.type
_entity.pdbx_description
1 polymer ?
#
loop_
_entity_poly.entity_id
_entity_poly.type
_entity_poly.pdbx_seq_one_letter_code
_entity_poly.pdbx_strand_id
1 'polypeptide(L)'
;MDTANYRVVKWLSGEPLGFTIAGGYGNGASLNQIGTSYAIYLDNQSNIYVASGNDAGNEANQLQNPYGIYVNGNSTLYVVDASNHRVQKCEKGAKIGTTVADQSGIPGKWAFQFNTSTAIAFDQYGSMYAMDAENQRIQRWKSESAYGETVVSGTMPDPRGMGFDPNGNLLVTDISKHNRIA
;
A
#
# COMPACT_ATOMS: atom_id res chain seq x y z
N MET A 1 -11.71 -1.02 -31.07
CA MET A 1 -10.97 -1.99 -30.25
C MET A 1 -10.45 -1.20 -29.06
N ASP A 2 -10.91 -1.55 -27.85
CA ASP A 2 -10.54 -0.87 -26.60
C ASP A 2 -9.18 -1.41 -26.14
N THR A 3 -8.09 -0.82 -26.64
CA THR A 3 -6.73 -1.25 -26.31
C THR A 3 -6.00 -0.13 -25.59
N ALA A 4 -5.31 -0.47 -24.50
CA ALA A 4 -4.54 0.42 -23.63
C ALA A 4 -5.32 1.28 -22.60
N ASN A 5 -6.55 0.90 -22.24
CA ASN A 5 -7.27 1.53 -21.13
C ASN A 5 -7.06 0.77 -19.81
N TYR A 6 -6.29 1.35 -18.89
CA TYR A 6 -6.30 0.92 -17.49
C TYR A 6 -7.61 1.39 -16.87
N ARG A 7 -8.49 0.45 -16.50
CA ARG A 7 -9.76 0.73 -15.85
C ARG A 7 -10.02 -0.24 -14.72
N VAL A 8 -10.68 0.27 -13.69
CA VAL A 8 -11.25 -0.50 -12.60
C VAL A 8 -12.76 -0.50 -12.76
N VAL A 9 -13.30 -1.70 -12.82
CA VAL A 9 -14.72 -1.95 -13.05
C VAL A 9 -15.28 -2.60 -11.79
N LYS A 10 -16.41 -2.07 -11.29
CA LYS A 10 -17.14 -2.62 -10.17
C LYS A 10 -18.34 -3.41 -10.69
N TRP A 11 -18.51 -4.63 -10.18
CA TRP A 11 -19.73 -5.41 -10.34
C TRP A 11 -20.48 -5.42 -9.01
N LEU A 12 -21.78 -5.12 -9.06
CA LEU A 12 -22.65 -5.28 -7.91
C LEU A 12 -23.12 -6.74 -7.85
N SER A 13 -23.38 -7.23 -6.63
CA SER A 13 -23.90 -8.59 -6.44
C SER A 13 -25.23 -8.76 -7.19
N GLY A 14 -25.29 -9.74 -8.09
CA GLY A 14 -26.49 -10.04 -8.88
C GLY A 14 -26.63 -9.23 -10.18
N GLU A 15 -25.75 -8.26 -10.46
CA GLU A 15 -25.84 -7.44 -11.67
C GLU A 15 -25.02 -8.03 -12.83
N PRO A 16 -25.60 -8.12 -14.05
CA PRO A 16 -24.92 -8.72 -15.21
C PRO A 16 -23.89 -7.78 -15.84
N LEU A 17 -23.90 -6.49 -15.50
CA LEU A 17 -23.03 -5.47 -16.08
C LEU A 17 -22.22 -4.77 -14.98
N GLY A 18 -20.92 -4.66 -15.22
CA GLY A 18 -20.03 -3.85 -14.40
C GLY A 18 -19.97 -2.41 -14.91
N PHE A 19 -19.71 -1.46 -14.04
CA PHE A 19 -19.47 -0.07 -14.42
C PHE A 19 -18.06 0.36 -14.02
N THR A 20 -17.45 1.16 -14.88
CA THR A 20 -16.13 1.73 -14.60
C THR A 20 -16.25 2.72 -13.46
N ILE A 21 -15.50 2.47 -12.39
CA ILE A 21 -15.48 3.33 -11.20
C ILE A 21 -14.19 4.12 -11.08
N ALA A 22 -13.17 3.76 -11.84
CA ALA A 22 -11.98 4.56 -12.03
C ALA A 22 -11.30 4.11 -13.34
N GLY A 23 -10.66 5.03 -14.06
CA GLY A 23 -9.95 4.75 -15.31
C GLY A 23 -10.86 4.77 -16.54
N GLY A 24 -10.25 4.86 -17.73
CA GLY A 24 -10.94 4.97 -19.01
C GLY A 24 -10.51 6.18 -19.86
N TYR A 25 -10.49 6.00 -21.18
CA TYR A 25 -10.09 6.99 -22.20
C TYR A 25 -8.58 7.33 -22.28
N GLY A 26 -7.69 6.38 -22.03
CA GLY A 26 -6.25 6.50 -22.25
C GLY A 26 -5.51 7.36 -21.22
N ASN A 27 -4.27 7.76 -21.55
CA ASN A 27 -3.43 8.60 -20.69
C ASN A 27 -3.99 10.03 -20.57
N GLY A 28 -4.01 10.57 -19.35
CA GLY A 28 -4.35 11.98 -19.09
C GLY A 28 -4.72 12.27 -17.63
N ALA A 29 -4.91 13.55 -17.28
CA ALA A 29 -5.15 14.05 -15.92
C ALA A 29 -6.63 14.22 -15.52
N SER A 30 -7.57 13.63 -16.28
CA SER A 30 -9.00 13.73 -15.97
C SER A 30 -9.35 12.93 -14.70
N LEU A 31 -10.39 13.35 -13.97
CA LEU A 31 -10.83 12.72 -12.70
C LEU A 31 -11.19 11.23 -12.83
N ASN A 32 -11.35 10.72 -14.05
CA ASN A 32 -11.68 9.33 -14.36
C ASN A 32 -10.56 8.59 -15.11
N GLN A 33 -9.34 9.12 -15.19
CA GLN A 33 -8.20 8.45 -15.82
C GLN A 33 -7.30 7.81 -14.74
N ILE A 34 -7.00 6.52 -14.91
CA ILE A 34 -6.00 5.80 -14.12
C ILE A 34 -4.80 5.60 -15.06
N GLY A 35 -3.62 6.11 -14.67
CA GLY A 35 -2.36 5.82 -15.36
C GLY A 35 -1.86 4.40 -15.07
N THR A 36 -0.55 4.21 -14.90
CA THR A 36 -0.03 2.92 -14.43
C THR A 36 -0.56 2.63 -13.03
N SER A 37 -1.35 1.56 -12.91
CA SER A 37 -1.85 1.07 -11.62
C SER A 37 -0.80 0.18 -10.99
N TYR A 38 -0.45 0.46 -9.73
CA TYR A 38 0.51 -0.37 -8.98
C TYR A 38 -0.17 -1.21 -7.89
N ALA A 39 -1.33 -0.77 -7.38
CA ALA A 39 -2.12 -1.51 -6.40
C ALA A 39 -3.63 -1.23 -6.53
N ILE A 40 -4.45 -2.24 -6.24
CA ILE A 40 -5.91 -2.15 -6.16
C ILE A 40 -6.35 -2.79 -4.83
N TYR A 41 -7.19 -2.08 -4.07
CA TYR A 41 -7.72 -2.55 -2.78
C TYR A 41 -9.22 -2.33 -2.68
N LEU A 42 -9.90 -3.26 -2.02
CA LEU A 42 -11.33 -3.21 -1.73
C LEU A 42 -11.52 -3.14 -0.21
N ASP A 43 -12.26 -2.15 0.28
CA ASP A 43 -12.61 -2.10 1.71
C ASP A 43 -13.89 -2.91 2.03
N ASN A 44 -14.23 -2.98 3.31
CA ASN A 44 -15.43 -3.66 3.80
C ASN A 44 -16.77 -2.97 3.41
N GLN A 45 -16.70 -1.77 2.83
CA GLN A 45 -17.83 -1.01 2.30
C GLN A 45 -17.92 -1.12 0.77
N SER A 46 -17.09 -1.97 0.15
CA SER A 46 -16.98 -2.16 -1.29
C SER A 46 -16.52 -0.91 -2.06
N ASN A 47 -15.76 -0.03 -1.42
CA ASN A 47 -15.04 1.03 -2.10
C ASN A 47 -13.75 0.46 -2.69
N ILE A 48 -13.45 0.83 -3.94
CA ILE A 48 -12.21 0.41 -4.60
C ILE A 48 -11.25 1.59 -4.63
N TYR A 49 -10.03 1.32 -4.17
CA TYR A 49 -8.92 2.24 -4.13
C TYR A 49 -7.89 1.80 -5.14
N VAL A 50 -7.45 2.73 -6.00
CA VAL A 50 -6.42 2.48 -7.01
C VAL A 50 -5.29 3.45 -6.77
N ALA A 51 -4.09 2.93 -6.56
CA ALA A 51 -2.89 3.75 -6.57
C ALA A 51 -2.41 3.91 -8.02
N SER A 52 -2.61 5.11 -8.59
CA SER A 52 -2.14 5.49 -9.91
C SER A 52 -1.44 6.84 -9.87
N GLY A 53 -0.34 7.00 -10.61
CA GLY A 53 0.36 8.27 -10.71
C GLY A 53 0.46 8.72 -12.17
N ASN A 54 -0.08 9.91 -12.48
CA ASN A 54 0.24 10.66 -13.71
C ASN A 54 1.28 11.77 -13.45
N ASP A 55 1.63 12.05 -12.19
CA ASP A 55 2.65 13.01 -11.74
C ASP A 55 3.56 12.34 -10.69
N ALA A 56 4.51 11.51 -11.14
CA ALA A 56 5.48 10.89 -10.24
C ALA A 56 6.43 11.94 -9.62
N GLY A 57 6.73 11.80 -8.33
CA GLY A 57 7.63 12.70 -7.62
C GLY A 57 7.64 12.43 -6.12
N ASN A 58 8.36 13.26 -5.37
CA ASN A 58 8.64 13.08 -3.93
C ASN A 58 7.96 14.13 -3.03
N GLU A 59 7.21 15.08 -3.60
CA GLU A 59 6.42 16.02 -2.81
C GLU A 59 5.31 15.29 -2.03
N ALA A 60 4.77 15.92 -0.98
CA ALA A 60 3.80 15.29 -0.09
C ALA A 60 2.47 14.90 -0.76
N ASN A 61 2.16 15.48 -1.92
CA ASN A 61 1.02 15.16 -2.78
C ASN A 61 1.38 14.26 -3.98
N GLN A 62 2.62 13.75 -4.04
CA GLN A 62 3.13 12.89 -5.11
C GLN A 62 3.53 11.52 -4.56
N LEU A 63 3.52 10.52 -5.43
CA LEU A 63 3.91 9.15 -5.10
C LEU A 63 4.81 8.62 -6.23
N GLN A 64 5.70 7.69 -5.90
CA GLN A 64 6.58 7.01 -6.84
C GLN A 64 6.61 5.51 -6.56
N ASN A 65 6.03 4.74 -7.50
CA ASN A 65 5.86 3.29 -7.40
C ASN A 65 5.09 2.84 -6.14
N PRO A 66 3.81 3.22 -5.98
CA PRO A 66 3.03 2.86 -4.80
C PRO A 66 2.65 1.37 -4.79
N TYR A 67 3.30 0.55 -3.97
CA TYR A 67 3.13 -0.92 -4.02
C TYR A 67 2.06 -1.49 -3.09
N GLY A 68 2.00 -0.98 -1.86
CA GLY A 68 1.07 -1.44 -0.83
C GLY A 68 0.08 -0.34 -0.47
N ILE A 69 -1.18 -0.70 -0.27
CA ILE A 69 -2.19 0.22 0.27
C ILE A 69 -3.00 -0.43 1.38
N TYR A 70 -3.44 0.37 2.34
CA TYR A 70 -4.34 -0.04 3.41
C TYR A 70 -5.37 1.05 3.66
N VAL A 71 -6.63 0.67 3.87
CA VAL A 71 -7.69 1.62 4.23
C VAL A 71 -8.39 1.14 5.49
N ASN A 72 -8.49 2.03 6.48
CA ASN A 72 -9.20 1.74 7.73
C ASN A 72 -10.71 2.07 7.60
N GLY A 73 -11.48 1.71 8.63
CA GLY A 73 -12.94 1.96 8.65
C GLY A 73 -13.36 3.44 8.61
N ASN A 74 -12.44 4.37 8.85
CA ASN A 74 -12.67 5.82 8.75
C ASN A 74 -12.35 6.38 7.34
N SER A 75 -12.07 5.51 6.37
CA SER A 75 -11.60 5.88 5.03
C SER A 75 -10.27 6.64 5.02
N THR A 76 -9.42 6.46 6.03
CA THR A 76 -8.03 6.90 5.99
C THR A 76 -7.24 5.91 5.14
N LEU A 77 -6.57 6.41 4.10
CA LEU A 77 -5.72 5.63 3.20
C LEU A 77 -4.27 5.70 3.66
N TYR A 78 -3.58 4.57 3.64
CA TYR A 78 -2.14 4.47 3.81
C TYR A 78 -1.54 3.90 2.53
N VAL A 79 -0.47 4.50 2.04
CA VAL A 79 0.19 4.12 0.79
C VAL A 79 1.68 3.94 1.03
N VAL A 80 2.18 2.76 0.66
CA VAL A 80 3.62 2.48 0.60
C VAL A 80 4.16 3.11 -0.67
N ASP A 81 4.90 4.19 -0.51
CA ASP A 81 5.53 4.95 -1.58
C ASP A 81 6.96 4.42 -1.76
N ALA A 82 7.07 3.28 -2.46
CA ALA A 82 8.22 2.38 -2.36
C ALA A 82 9.53 3.02 -2.83
N SER A 83 9.49 3.79 -3.91
CA SER A 83 10.69 4.45 -4.44
C SER A 83 11.02 5.77 -3.77
N ASN A 84 10.10 6.34 -3.00
CA ASN A 84 10.40 7.44 -2.08
C ASN A 84 10.71 6.94 -0.66
N HIS A 85 10.77 5.62 -0.46
CA HIS A 85 11.11 5.00 0.83
C HIS A 85 10.26 5.50 1.98
N ARG A 86 8.94 5.66 1.80
CA ARG A 86 8.07 6.21 2.84
C ARG A 86 6.69 5.55 2.86
N VAL A 87 5.94 5.79 3.94
CA VAL A 87 4.49 5.51 3.98
C VAL A 87 3.73 6.81 4.16
N GLN A 88 2.83 7.10 3.22
CA GLN A 88 1.95 8.26 3.24
C GLN A 88 0.60 7.89 3.86
N LYS A 89 0.12 8.71 4.80
CA LYS A 89 -1.26 8.67 5.33
C LYS A 89 -2.07 9.81 4.71
N CYS A 90 -3.21 9.47 4.13
CA CYS A 90 -4.13 10.39 3.49
C CYS A 90 -5.51 10.26 4.16
N GLU A 91 -5.93 11.31 4.87
CA GLU A 91 -7.29 11.36 5.42
C GLU A 91 -8.32 11.52 4.30
N LYS A 92 -9.57 11.13 4.58
CA LYS A 92 -10.66 11.28 3.62
C LYS A 92 -10.80 12.73 3.15
N GLY A 93 -10.64 12.97 1.85
CA GLY A 93 -10.73 14.30 1.24
C GLY A 93 -9.46 15.15 1.36
N ALA A 94 -8.38 14.63 1.96
CA ALA A 94 -7.09 15.31 1.98
C ALA A 94 -6.47 15.37 0.58
N LYS A 95 -5.91 16.52 0.22
CA LYS A 95 -5.14 16.70 -1.03
C LYS A 95 -3.66 16.40 -0.88
N ILE A 96 -3.17 16.34 0.36
CA ILE A 96 -1.77 16.17 0.72
C ILE A 96 -1.70 15.07 1.77
N GLY A 97 -0.79 14.12 1.58
CA GLY A 97 -0.52 13.07 2.56
C GLY A 97 0.47 13.50 3.63
N THR A 98 0.46 12.83 4.77
CA THR A 98 1.45 12.98 5.83
C THR A 98 2.35 11.74 5.87
N THR A 99 3.67 11.93 5.88
CA THR A 99 4.61 10.82 6.06
C THR A 99 4.51 10.27 7.48
N VAL A 100 4.10 9.01 7.61
CA VAL A 100 3.92 8.34 8.92
C VAL A 100 4.98 7.30 9.22
N ALA A 101 5.80 6.92 8.23
CA ALA A 101 6.96 6.07 8.44
C ALA A 101 8.04 6.38 7.40
N ASP A 102 9.29 6.30 7.85
CA ASP A 102 10.50 6.69 7.11
C ASP A 102 10.40 8.10 6.50
N GLN A 103 10.66 9.09 7.34
CA GLN A 103 10.72 10.50 6.94
C GLN A 103 12.04 10.86 6.25
N SER A 104 13.00 9.93 6.15
CA SER A 104 14.31 10.22 5.57
C SER A 104 14.24 10.33 4.04
N GLY A 105 13.27 9.64 3.42
CA GLY A 105 13.08 9.63 1.97
C GLY A 105 14.23 8.95 1.21
N ILE A 106 15.10 8.23 1.91
CA ILE A 106 16.29 7.58 1.35
C ILE A 106 16.38 6.14 1.85
N PRO A 107 16.90 5.20 1.02
CA PRO A 107 16.99 3.81 1.44
C PRO A 107 18.02 3.63 2.57
N GLY A 108 17.75 2.71 3.48
CA GLY A 108 18.73 2.32 4.48
C GLY A 108 18.29 1.19 5.41
N LYS A 109 19.15 0.88 6.38
CA LYS A 109 19.00 -0.29 7.29
C LYS A 109 18.63 0.10 8.72
N TRP A 110 18.62 1.38 9.02
CA TRP A 110 18.33 1.88 10.36
C TRP A 110 16.86 1.66 10.73
N ALA A 111 16.54 1.73 12.02
CA ALA A 111 15.18 1.54 12.53
C ALA A 111 14.17 2.58 12.01
N PHE A 112 14.65 3.73 11.56
CA PHE A 112 13.80 4.78 10.97
C PHE A 112 13.74 4.72 9.43
N GLN A 113 14.32 3.67 8.82
CA GLN A 113 14.45 3.58 7.36
C GLN A 113 13.89 2.28 6.79
N PHE A 114 13.47 2.36 5.53
CA PHE A 114 13.17 1.25 4.65
C PHE A 114 14.21 1.14 3.54
N ASN A 115 14.33 -0.05 2.96
CA ASN A 115 15.04 -0.33 1.73
C ASN A 115 14.06 -1.13 0.85
N THR A 116 13.27 -0.40 0.08
CA THR A 116 12.08 -0.89 -0.65
C THR A 116 11.03 -1.52 0.26
N SER A 117 10.16 -0.69 0.82
CA SER A 117 8.95 -1.19 1.48
C SER A 117 7.95 -1.66 0.41
N THR A 118 7.38 -2.85 0.55
CA THR A 118 6.48 -3.43 -0.47
C THR A 118 5.04 -3.60 -0.01
N ALA A 119 4.82 -3.78 1.30
CA ALA A 119 3.51 -4.05 1.85
C ALA A 119 3.36 -3.48 3.26
N ILE A 120 2.12 -3.15 3.63
CA ILE A 120 1.74 -2.75 4.99
C ILE A 120 0.51 -3.53 5.46
N ALA A 121 0.42 -3.76 6.78
CA ALA A 121 -0.81 -4.13 7.46
C ALA A 121 -0.89 -3.45 8.83
N PHE A 122 -2.06 -3.48 9.45
CA PHE A 122 -2.27 -2.94 10.78
C PHE A 122 -2.79 -4.02 11.71
N ASP A 123 -2.28 -4.04 12.94
CA ASP A 123 -2.88 -4.86 14.00
C ASP A 123 -4.13 -4.19 14.59
N GLN A 124 -4.86 -4.92 15.44
CA GLN A 124 -6.06 -4.42 16.12
C GLN A 124 -5.80 -3.23 17.05
N TYR A 125 -4.54 -2.94 17.40
CA TYR A 125 -4.13 -1.82 18.24
C TYR A 125 -3.70 -0.60 17.41
N GLY A 126 -3.75 -0.70 16.07
CA GLY A 126 -3.39 0.37 15.16
C GLY A 126 -1.88 0.51 14.92
N SER A 127 -1.06 -0.48 15.31
CA SER A 127 0.35 -0.49 14.93
C SER A 127 0.47 -0.94 13.48
N MET A 128 1.24 -0.18 12.69
CA MET A 128 1.53 -0.52 11.30
C MET A 128 2.69 -1.51 11.26
N TYR A 129 2.59 -2.54 10.43
CA TYR A 129 3.66 -3.46 10.09
C TYR A 129 4.03 -3.19 8.66
N ALA A 130 5.30 -2.88 8.39
CA ALA A 130 5.82 -2.58 7.08
C ALA A 130 6.86 -3.62 6.68
N MET A 131 6.69 -4.17 5.48
CA MET A 131 7.58 -5.16 4.91
C MET A 131 8.72 -4.45 4.20
N ASP A 132 9.91 -4.57 4.75
CA ASP A 132 11.13 -3.93 4.26
C ASP A 132 11.94 -4.97 3.47
N ALA A 133 11.60 -5.11 2.19
CA ALA A 133 11.88 -6.31 1.40
C ALA A 133 13.38 -6.52 1.15
N GLU A 134 14.12 -5.48 0.75
CA GLU A 134 15.57 -5.61 0.50
C GLU A 134 16.37 -5.81 1.79
N ASN A 135 15.80 -5.39 2.93
CA ASN A 135 16.37 -5.65 4.24
C ASN A 135 15.90 -6.98 4.85
N GLN A 136 15.02 -7.72 4.18
CA GLN A 136 14.48 -9.01 4.63
C GLN A 136 13.96 -8.96 6.08
N ARG A 137 13.19 -7.92 6.39
CA ARG A 137 12.61 -7.73 7.71
C ARG A 137 11.18 -7.17 7.66
N ILE A 138 10.46 -7.34 8.75
CA ILE A 138 9.21 -6.64 9.01
C ILE A 138 9.41 -5.72 10.20
N GLN A 139 9.06 -4.46 10.02
CA GLN A 139 9.13 -3.45 11.07
C GLN A 139 7.73 -3.08 11.56
N ARG A 140 7.53 -3.08 12.87
CA ARG A 140 6.35 -2.55 13.54
C ARG A 140 6.56 -1.08 13.89
N TRP A 141 5.63 -0.23 13.49
CA TRP A 141 5.59 1.21 13.73
C TRP A 141 4.34 1.53 14.54
N LYS A 142 4.55 2.00 15.77
CA LYS A 142 3.47 2.53 16.60
C LYS A 142 3.10 3.93 16.09
N SER A 143 1.85 4.35 16.34
CA SER A 143 1.39 5.70 16.01
C SER A 143 2.37 6.74 16.55
N GLU A 144 2.70 7.75 15.73
CA GLU A 144 3.63 8.84 16.05
C GLU A 144 5.07 8.42 16.40
N SER A 145 5.44 7.15 16.21
CA SER A 145 6.82 6.70 16.42
C SER A 145 7.71 7.16 15.28
N ALA A 146 8.85 7.77 15.62
CA ALA A 146 9.90 8.08 14.64
C ALA A 146 10.68 6.84 14.17
N TYR A 147 10.52 5.70 14.86
CA TYR A 147 11.27 4.48 14.60
C TYR A 147 10.35 3.26 14.51
N GLY A 148 10.71 2.35 13.61
CA GLY A 148 10.21 0.99 13.55
C GLY A 148 10.97 0.07 14.49
N GLU A 149 10.28 -0.98 14.95
CA GLU A 149 10.84 -2.09 15.69
C GLU A 149 10.88 -3.31 14.78
N THR A 150 12.05 -3.92 14.57
CA THR A 150 12.12 -5.16 13.79
C THR A 150 11.48 -6.29 14.58
N VAL A 151 10.37 -6.83 14.06
CA VAL A 151 9.59 -7.92 14.70
C VAL A 151 9.77 -9.26 14.01
N VAL A 152 10.19 -9.25 12.74
CA VAL A 152 10.57 -10.44 11.98
C VAL A 152 11.86 -10.12 11.23
N SER A 153 12.83 -11.02 11.31
CA SER A 153 14.08 -10.97 10.54
C SER A 153 14.45 -12.37 10.07
N GLY A 154 15.09 -12.47 8.90
CA GLY A 154 15.53 -13.75 8.34
C GLY A 154 15.09 -13.95 6.90
N THR A 155 15.34 -15.15 6.36
CA THR A 155 15.13 -15.48 4.95
C THR A 155 13.64 -15.39 4.58
N MET A 156 13.24 -14.27 3.98
CA MET A 156 11.97 -14.05 3.27
C MET A 156 12.33 -13.73 1.81
N PRO A 157 12.53 -14.72 0.93
CA PRO A 157 13.12 -14.48 -0.38
C PRO A 157 12.21 -13.72 -1.35
N ASP A 158 10.88 -13.71 -1.13
CA ASP A 158 9.95 -12.93 -1.95
C ASP A 158 8.62 -12.71 -1.20
N PRO A 159 8.58 -11.87 -0.15
CA PRO A 159 7.36 -11.58 0.57
C PRO A 159 6.56 -10.53 -0.21
N ARG A 160 5.30 -10.85 -0.56
CA ARG A 160 4.45 -9.97 -1.39
C ARG A 160 3.22 -9.40 -0.72
N GLY A 161 2.80 -9.99 0.39
CA GLY A 161 1.60 -9.60 1.10
C GLY A 161 1.75 -9.92 2.58
N MET A 162 1.10 -9.11 3.41
CA MET A 162 0.92 -9.40 4.81
C MET A 162 -0.52 -9.09 5.25
N GLY A 163 -0.98 -9.74 6.31
CA GLY A 163 -2.24 -9.45 6.96
C GLY A 163 -2.27 -10.05 8.35
N PHE A 164 -3.31 -9.76 9.12
CA PHE A 164 -3.52 -10.38 10.43
C PHE A 164 -4.70 -11.33 10.38
N ASP A 165 -4.59 -12.47 11.06
CA ASP A 165 -5.73 -13.35 11.32
C ASP A 165 -6.61 -12.81 12.47
N PRO A 166 -7.83 -13.35 12.69
CA PRO A 166 -8.71 -12.89 13.78
C PRO A 166 -8.15 -13.09 15.20
N ASN A 167 -7.11 -13.91 15.37
CA ASN A 167 -6.46 -14.13 16.65
C ASN A 167 -5.28 -13.15 16.86
N GLY A 168 -4.96 -12.32 15.87
CA GLY A 168 -3.88 -11.35 15.91
C GLY A 168 -2.52 -11.89 15.45
N ASN A 169 -2.48 -13.06 14.79
CA ASN A 169 -1.24 -13.57 14.22
C ASN A 169 -0.92 -12.89 12.90
N LEU A 170 0.34 -12.50 12.70
CA LEU A 170 0.82 -11.91 11.45
C LEU A 170 1.01 -13.01 10.40
N LEU A 171 0.26 -12.93 9.30
CA LEU A 171 0.39 -13.77 8.13
C LEU A 171 1.23 -13.05 7.08
N VAL A 172 2.23 -13.74 6.53
CA VAL A 172 3.11 -13.21 5.48
C VAL A 172 3.14 -14.22 4.33
N THR A 173 2.95 -13.77 3.10
CA THR A 173 3.03 -14.65 1.93
C THR A 173 4.45 -14.64 1.38
N ASP A 174 5.19 -15.73 1.55
CA ASP A 174 6.46 -16.00 0.88
C ASP A 174 6.20 -16.92 -0.32
N ILE A 175 6.43 -16.43 -1.54
CA ILE A 175 6.18 -17.20 -2.77
C ILE A 175 7.30 -18.19 -3.10
N SER A 176 8.43 -18.13 -2.38
CA SER A 176 9.54 -19.08 -2.56
C SER A 176 9.52 -20.23 -1.55
N LYS A 177 8.87 -20.04 -0.39
CA LYS A 177 8.64 -21.07 0.63
C LYS A 177 7.23 -20.94 1.17
N HIS A 178 6.37 -21.95 0.97
CA HIS A 178 5.02 -22.03 1.51
C HIS A 178 4.96 -22.18 3.04
N ASN A 179 5.69 -21.36 3.79
CA ASN A 179 5.74 -21.47 5.24
C ASN A 179 4.90 -20.37 5.88
N ARG A 180 3.84 -20.82 6.55
CA ARG A 180 3.12 -20.08 7.59
C ARG A 180 4.14 -19.79 8.70
N ILE A 181 4.52 -18.53 8.89
CA ILE A 181 5.27 -18.14 10.10
C ILE A 181 4.21 -17.96 11.19
N ALA A 182 4.33 -18.79 12.23
CA ALA A 182 3.44 -18.86 13.39
C ALA A 182 3.70 -17.71 14.37
#